data_AF-A0A7S2Y076-F1
#
_entry.id   AF-A0A7S2Y076-F1
#
_cell.length_a   1.000
_cell.length_b   1.000
_cell.length_c   1.000
_cell.angle_alpha   90.00
_cell.angle_beta   90.00
_cell.angle_gamma   90.00
#
_symmetry.space_group_name_H-M   'P 1'
#
loop_
_entity.id
_entity.type
_entity.pdbx_description
1 polymer ?
#
loop_
_entity_poly.entity_id
_entity_poly.type
_entity_poly.pdbx_seq_one_letter_code
_entity_poly.pdbx_strand_id
1 'polypeptide(L)'
;KESHQSFIKTNRAAINQGNITAKAQREFALAHPDITFTPPALRRERELAESKRTQFDGPFGIRTNDGRESINELIQAKFTSFQGENHDYPDMAGMKKKGALPKPRNTAAATGHLIVAQQKVSPPQQKEYFKMKKFQNVAPKIDRQGNVNLGGR
;
A
#
# COMPACT_ATOMS: atom_id res chain seq x y z
N LYS A 1 32.32 -26.04 20.81
CA LYS A 1 32.39 -25.25 19.57
C LYS A 1 31.38 -25.85 18.59
N GLU A 2 30.10 -25.46 18.66
CA GLU A 2 29.00 -26.05 17.84
C GLU A 2 28.19 -24.98 17.08
N SER A 3 28.55 -23.69 17.22
CA SER A 3 27.66 -22.57 16.89
C SER A 3 27.44 -22.28 15.39
N HIS A 4 28.01 -23.07 14.47
CA HIS A 4 27.93 -22.79 13.02
C HIS A 4 27.30 -23.90 12.19
N GLN A 5 26.97 -25.07 12.75
CA GLN A 5 26.39 -26.17 11.97
C GLN A 5 24.92 -25.86 11.62
N SER A 6 24.54 -26.07 10.36
CA SER A 6 23.17 -25.82 9.89
C SER A 6 22.35 -27.10 9.91
N PHE A 7 21.62 -27.34 11.00
CA PHE A 7 20.76 -28.53 11.15
C PHE A 7 19.75 -28.70 10.01
N ILE A 8 19.19 -27.59 9.50
CA ILE A 8 18.21 -27.64 8.40
C ILE A 8 18.85 -28.14 7.11
N LYS A 9 20.04 -27.65 6.76
CA LYS A 9 20.78 -28.11 5.57
C LYS A 9 21.23 -29.56 5.72
N THR A 10 21.73 -29.92 6.90
CA THR A 10 22.16 -31.29 7.22
C THR A 10 20.99 -32.26 7.10
N ASN A 11 19.83 -31.93 7.65
CA ASN A 11 18.63 -32.78 7.56
C ASN A 11 18.13 -32.93 6.12
N ARG A 12 18.14 -31.85 5.34
CA ARG A 12 17.78 -31.91 3.90
C ARG A 12 18.73 -32.82 3.12
N ALA A 13 20.04 -32.68 3.35
CA ALA A 13 21.04 -33.52 2.70
C ALA A 13 20.90 -34.99 3.13
N ALA A 14 20.62 -35.26 4.41
CA ALA A 14 20.39 -36.61 4.92
C ALA A 14 19.22 -37.30 4.21
N ILE A 15 18.09 -36.60 4.07
CA ILE A 15 16.89 -37.13 3.40
C ILE A 15 17.17 -37.41 1.92
N ASN A 16 17.86 -36.50 1.23
CA ASN A 16 18.22 -36.69 -0.19
C ASN A 16 19.12 -37.90 -0.42
N GLN A 17 19.92 -38.29 0.59
CA GLN A 17 20.76 -39.48 0.56
C GLN A 17 20.08 -40.74 1.09
N GLY A 18 18.78 -40.67 1.41
CA GLY A 18 17.99 -41.82 1.87
C GLY A 18 18.10 -42.12 3.38
N ASN A 19 18.70 -41.22 4.17
CA ASN A 19 18.77 -41.37 5.63
C ASN A 19 17.46 -40.90 6.28
N ILE A 20 16.45 -41.76 6.23
CA ILE A 20 15.07 -41.46 6.68
C ILE A 20 14.91 -41.66 8.19
N THR A 21 15.64 -42.60 8.79
CA THR A 21 15.49 -42.90 10.22
C THR A 21 16.24 -41.92 11.12
N ALA A 22 15.73 -41.70 12.33
CA ALA A 22 16.34 -40.77 13.29
C ALA A 22 17.78 -41.14 13.66
N LYS A 23 18.11 -42.44 13.69
CA LYS A 23 19.49 -42.91 13.94
C LYS A 23 20.41 -42.53 12.78
N ALA A 24 19.99 -42.83 11.55
CA ALA A 24 20.77 -42.51 10.35
C ALA A 24 20.98 -41.00 10.18
N GLN A 25 19.98 -40.17 10.53
CA GLN A 25 20.14 -38.72 10.50
C GLN A 25 21.18 -38.19 11.50
N ARG A 26 21.23 -38.76 12.71
CA ARG A 26 22.26 -38.40 13.70
C ARG A 26 23.65 -38.82 13.23
N GLU A 27 23.78 -40.02 12.70
CA GLU A 27 25.05 -40.53 12.14
C GLU A 27 25.51 -39.65 10.97
N PHE A 28 24.59 -39.27 10.09
CA PHE A 28 24.85 -38.36 8.98
C PHE A 28 25.32 -36.96 9.44
N ALA A 29 24.70 -36.41 10.50
CA ALA A 29 25.10 -35.13 11.04
C ALA A 29 26.49 -35.14 11.69
N LEU A 30 26.89 -36.26 12.29
CA LEU A 30 28.23 -36.46 12.85
C LEU A 30 29.28 -36.64 11.74
N ALA A 31 28.92 -37.30 10.64
CA ALA A 31 29.79 -37.49 9.48
C ALA A 31 30.04 -36.19 8.69
N HIS A 32 29.12 -35.22 8.77
CA HIS A 32 29.16 -33.97 7.99
C HIS A 32 29.11 -32.70 8.86
N PRO A 33 30.18 -32.41 9.62
CA PRO A 33 30.28 -31.19 10.43
C PRO A 33 30.55 -29.92 9.58
N ASP A 34 30.90 -30.09 8.31
CA ASP A 34 31.21 -29.05 7.32
C ASP A 34 29.95 -28.28 6.84
N ILE A 35 28.76 -28.86 7.02
CA ILE A 35 27.49 -28.24 6.65
C ILE A 35 27.18 -27.10 7.64
N THR A 36 27.59 -25.89 7.26
CA THR A 36 27.47 -24.70 8.10
C THR A 36 26.43 -23.70 7.60
N PHE A 37 26.00 -22.82 8.50
CA PHE A 37 25.16 -21.68 8.15
C PHE A 37 25.95 -20.71 7.29
N THR A 38 25.52 -20.53 6.04
CA THR A 38 26.06 -19.48 5.19
C THR A 38 25.31 -18.20 5.56
N PRO A 39 25.95 -17.20 6.18
CA PRO A 39 25.28 -15.93 6.39
C PRO A 39 24.89 -15.36 5.02
N PRO A 40 23.69 -14.77 4.89
CA PRO A 40 23.31 -14.10 3.66
C PRO A 40 24.38 -13.06 3.36
N ALA A 41 25.04 -13.18 2.21
CA ALA A 41 25.98 -12.17 1.75
C ALA A 41 25.21 -10.83 1.74
N LEU A 42 25.72 -9.85 2.49
CA LEU A 42 25.22 -8.48 2.43
C LEU A 42 25.23 -8.07 0.95
N ARG A 43 24.03 -7.93 0.38
CA ARG A 43 23.79 -7.65 -1.03
C ARG A 43 24.54 -6.39 -1.44
N ARG A 44 25.71 -6.54 -2.09
CA ARG A 44 26.44 -5.47 -2.79
C ARG A 44 25.60 -4.74 -3.85
N GLU A 45 24.45 -5.29 -4.22
CA GLU A 45 23.53 -4.69 -5.19
C GLU A 45 22.87 -3.39 -4.71
N ARG A 46 22.77 -3.14 -3.38
CA ARG A 46 22.22 -1.85 -2.89
C ARG A 46 23.18 -0.69 -3.11
N GLU A 47 24.49 -0.92 -2.92
CA GLU A 47 25.50 0.15 -3.00
C GLU A 47 25.67 0.70 -4.43
N LEU A 48 25.48 -0.15 -5.46
CA LEU A 48 25.59 0.31 -6.85
C LEU A 48 24.39 1.19 -7.26
N ALA A 49 23.20 0.95 -6.71
CA ALA A 49 21.99 1.72 -6.98
C ALA A 49 21.97 3.09 -6.27
N GLU A 50 22.73 3.24 -5.18
CA GLU A 50 22.83 4.49 -4.41
C GLU A 50 23.77 5.52 -5.07
N SER A 51 24.76 5.06 -5.86
CA SER A 51 25.73 5.94 -6.55
C SER A 51 25.14 6.79 -7.69
N LYS A 52 23.91 6.52 -8.15
CA LYS A 52 23.23 7.24 -9.26
C LYS A 52 22.13 8.20 -8.82
N ARG A 53 21.96 8.46 -7.52
CA ARG A 53 20.89 9.34 -7.00
C ARG A 53 21.37 10.77 -6.83
N THR A 54 21.62 11.46 -7.93
CA THR A 54 21.62 12.93 -7.93
C THR A 54 20.19 13.42 -8.10
N GLN A 55 19.62 13.95 -7.02
CA GLN A 55 18.76 15.14 -6.94
C GLN A 55 17.93 15.07 -5.65
N PHE A 56 18.57 15.51 -4.57
CA PHE A 56 17.92 15.96 -3.35
C PHE A 56 17.35 17.36 -3.59
N ASP A 57 16.06 17.58 -3.28
CA ASP A 57 15.45 18.91 -3.30
C ASP A 57 14.52 19.10 -2.09
N GLY A 58 15.11 19.48 -0.95
CA GLY A 58 14.40 19.93 0.26
C GLY A 58 14.86 19.25 1.57
N PRO A 59 14.74 19.91 2.74
CA PRO A 59 15.47 19.56 3.97
C PRO A 59 15.14 18.20 4.60
N PHE A 60 14.03 17.56 4.25
CA PHE A 60 13.73 16.19 4.67
C PHE A 60 12.85 15.46 3.63
N GLY A 61 13.16 14.19 3.38
CA GLY A 61 12.34 13.28 2.57
C GLY A 61 12.74 13.19 1.09
N ILE A 62 12.70 11.97 0.54
CA ILE A 62 12.86 11.71 -0.89
C ILE A 62 11.47 11.77 -1.51
N ARG A 63 11.28 12.61 -2.54
CA ARG A 63 10.03 12.59 -3.32
C ARG A 63 9.89 11.23 -3.99
N THR A 64 8.86 10.48 -3.63
CA THR A 64 8.47 9.27 -4.38
C THR A 64 8.02 9.72 -5.76
N ASN A 65 8.67 9.23 -6.81
CA ASN A 65 8.13 9.36 -8.16
C ASN A 65 6.74 8.73 -8.18
N ASP A 66 5.76 9.38 -8.83
CA ASP A 66 4.40 8.87 -8.93
C ASP A 66 4.42 7.42 -9.43
N GLY A 67 4.10 6.50 -8.53
CA GLY A 67 4.07 5.08 -8.82
C GLY A 67 2.97 4.83 -9.85
N ARG A 68 3.36 4.32 -11.02
CA ARG A 68 2.40 3.88 -12.06
C ARG A 68 1.56 2.67 -11.60
N GLU A 69 1.90 2.09 -10.46
CA GLU A 69 1.33 0.88 -9.90
C GLU A 69 -0.05 1.17 -9.29
N SER A 70 -1.05 0.40 -9.70
CA SER A 70 -2.38 0.50 -9.10
C SER A 70 -2.40 -0.14 -7.71
N ILE A 71 -3.16 0.42 -6.78
CA ILE A 71 -3.43 -0.17 -5.45
C ILE A 71 -3.89 -1.63 -5.58
N ASN A 72 -4.67 -1.96 -6.61
CA ASN A 72 -5.12 -3.33 -6.85
C ASN A 72 -3.97 -4.27 -7.22
N GLU A 73 -2.94 -3.78 -7.90
CA GLU A 73 -1.78 -4.58 -8.31
C GLU A 73 -0.84 -4.83 -7.13
N LEU A 74 -0.70 -3.85 -6.24
CA LEU A 74 -0.03 -3.97 -4.95
C LEU A 74 -0.72 -5.01 -4.06
N ILE A 75 -2.04 -4.94 -3.91
CA ILE A 75 -2.83 -5.90 -3.12
C ILE A 75 -2.71 -7.32 -3.68
N GLN A 76 -2.69 -7.45 -5.01
CA GLN A 76 -2.54 -8.74 -5.68
C GLN A 76 -1.09 -9.26 -5.72
N ALA A 77 -0.15 -8.54 -5.10
CA ALA A 77 1.27 -8.89 -5.05
C ALA A 77 1.91 -9.16 -6.44
N LYS A 78 1.41 -8.50 -7.50
CA LYS A 78 1.83 -8.76 -8.89
C LYS A 78 3.31 -8.50 -9.17
N PHE A 79 3.95 -7.67 -8.36
CA PHE A 79 5.37 -7.32 -8.50
C PHE A 79 6.29 -8.22 -7.68
N THR A 80 5.75 -9.27 -7.06
CA THR A 80 6.53 -10.23 -6.26
C THR A 80 6.73 -11.53 -7.04
N SER A 81 7.82 -12.24 -6.78
CA SER A 81 8.11 -13.55 -7.37
C SER A 81 7.41 -14.70 -6.62
N PHE A 82 6.47 -14.39 -5.72
CA PHE A 82 5.68 -15.40 -5.04
C PHE A 82 4.75 -16.03 -6.08
N GLN A 83 5.06 -17.25 -6.50
CA GLN A 83 4.04 -18.06 -7.15
C GLN A 83 2.99 -18.39 -6.09
N GLY A 84 1.74 -18.06 -6.36
CA GLY A 84 0.67 -18.33 -5.41
C GLY A 84 0.66 -19.82 -5.07
N GLU A 85 1.02 -20.17 -3.84
CA GLU A 85 0.93 -21.53 -3.29
C GLU A 85 -0.55 -21.90 -3.07
N ASN A 86 -1.35 -21.83 -4.14
CA ASN A 86 -2.74 -22.24 -4.16
C ASN A 86 -2.90 -23.48 -5.04
N HIS A 87 -1.95 -24.42 -4.96
CA HIS A 87 -2.11 -25.75 -5.54
C HIS A 87 -3.07 -26.64 -4.72
N ASP A 88 -3.39 -26.24 -3.48
CA ASP A 88 -4.26 -27.00 -2.59
C ASP A 88 -5.75 -26.86 -2.93
N TYR A 89 -6.12 -25.94 -3.84
CA TYR A 89 -7.51 -25.72 -4.23
C TYR A 89 -7.71 -25.94 -5.74
N PRO A 90 -8.87 -26.49 -6.15
CA PRO A 90 -9.19 -26.71 -7.55
C PRO A 90 -9.31 -25.39 -8.32
N ASP A 91 -8.91 -25.42 -9.59
CA ASP A 91 -9.03 -24.28 -10.50
C ASP A 91 -10.51 -24.01 -10.85
N MET A 92 -11.00 -22.86 -10.41
CA MET A 92 -12.38 -22.42 -10.60
C MET A 92 -12.53 -21.49 -11.83
N ALA A 93 -11.50 -21.31 -12.65
CA ALA A 93 -11.54 -20.42 -13.82
C ALA A 93 -12.65 -20.78 -14.82
N GLY A 94 -13.02 -22.07 -14.90
CA GLY A 94 -14.12 -22.57 -15.74
C GLY A 94 -15.51 -22.50 -15.10
N MET A 95 -15.63 -22.07 -13.84
CA MET A 95 -16.90 -22.12 -13.12
C MET A 95 -17.85 -21.00 -13.60
N LYS A 96 -18.78 -21.36 -14.49
CA LYS A 96 -19.88 -20.49 -14.90
C LYS A 96 -20.84 -20.31 -13.72
N LYS A 97 -20.88 -19.12 -13.13
CA LYS A 97 -21.90 -18.75 -12.12
C LYS A 97 -23.29 -18.88 -12.74
N LYS A 98 -23.99 -19.98 -12.46
CA LYS A 98 -25.38 -20.18 -12.89
C LYS A 98 -26.30 -19.42 -11.94
N GLY A 99 -27.21 -18.63 -12.49
CA GLY A 99 -28.37 -18.09 -11.75
C GLY A 99 -28.08 -16.88 -10.88
N ALA A 100 -27.64 -15.76 -11.48
CA ALA A 100 -27.84 -14.48 -10.82
C ALA A 100 -29.35 -14.22 -10.74
N LEU A 101 -29.89 -14.22 -9.52
CA LEU A 101 -31.26 -13.76 -9.29
C LEU A 101 -31.40 -12.33 -9.85
N PRO A 102 -32.57 -11.97 -10.40
CA PRO A 102 -32.80 -10.59 -10.83
C PRO A 102 -32.50 -9.65 -9.66
N LYS A 103 -31.79 -8.56 -9.96
CA LYS A 103 -31.45 -7.57 -8.92
C LYS A 103 -32.76 -7.09 -8.27
N PRO A 104 -32.78 -6.95 -6.93
CA PRO A 104 -33.96 -6.44 -6.24
C PRO A 104 -34.33 -5.06 -6.77
N ARG A 105 -35.64 -4.78 -6.86
CA ARG A 105 -36.12 -3.47 -7.28
C ARG A 105 -35.64 -2.40 -6.28
N ASN A 106 -35.24 -1.24 -6.78
CA ASN A 106 -34.85 -0.12 -5.93
C ASN A 106 -35.97 0.25 -4.95
N THR A 107 -35.59 0.55 -3.72
CA THR A 107 -36.49 1.08 -2.70
C THR A 107 -36.65 2.59 -2.85
N ALA A 108 -37.71 3.16 -2.27
CA ALA A 108 -37.91 4.61 -2.24
C ALA A 108 -36.72 5.34 -1.59
N ALA A 109 -36.13 4.76 -0.53
CA ALA A 109 -34.93 5.28 0.12
C ALA A 109 -33.70 5.30 -0.81
N ALA A 110 -33.47 4.22 -1.59
CA ALA A 110 -32.35 4.15 -2.53
C ALA A 110 -32.46 5.23 -3.63
N THR A 111 -33.67 5.49 -4.11
CA THR A 111 -33.92 6.56 -5.09
C THR A 111 -33.60 7.94 -4.49
N GLY A 112 -34.00 8.20 -3.25
CA GLY A 112 -33.70 9.45 -2.55
C GLY A 112 -32.20 9.70 -2.37
N HIS A 113 -31.42 8.68 -1.99
CA HIS A 113 -29.97 8.79 -1.86
C HIS A 113 -29.26 9.08 -3.19
N LEU A 114 -29.74 8.53 -4.31
CA LEU A 114 -29.19 8.79 -5.64
C LEU A 114 -29.36 10.27 -6.04
N ILE A 115 -30.53 10.85 -5.77
CA ILE A 115 -30.82 12.26 -6.05
C ILE A 115 -29.88 13.18 -5.24
N VAL A 116 -29.72 12.90 -3.95
CA VAL A 116 -28.82 13.65 -3.07
C VAL A 116 -27.36 13.53 -3.53
N ALA A 117 -26.94 12.35 -3.98
CA ALA A 117 -25.59 12.15 -4.51
C ALA A 117 -25.37 12.96 -5.80
N GLN A 118 -26.32 12.97 -6.74
CA GLN A 118 -26.25 13.74 -7.97
C GLN A 118 -26.21 15.26 -7.70
N GLN A 119 -26.98 15.75 -6.72
CA GLN A 119 -26.97 17.16 -6.31
C GLN A 119 -25.65 17.61 -5.67
N LYS A 120 -24.84 16.70 -5.13
CA LYS A 120 -23.50 17.01 -4.61
C LYS A 120 -22.42 17.11 -5.70
N VAL A 121 -22.67 16.55 -6.88
CA VAL A 121 -21.73 16.54 -8.02
C VAL A 121 -21.92 17.76 -8.92
N SER A 122 -23.10 18.40 -8.90
CA SER A 122 -23.28 19.70 -9.55
C SER A 122 -22.40 20.77 -8.87
N PRO A 123 -21.77 21.69 -9.63
CA PRO A 123 -20.97 22.77 -9.06
C PRO A 123 -21.80 23.52 -8.02
N PRO A 124 -21.21 23.94 -6.89
CA PRO A 124 -21.95 24.54 -5.80
C PRO A 124 -22.72 25.74 -6.34
N GLN A 125 -24.05 25.60 -6.42
CA GLN A 125 -24.91 26.74 -6.70
C GLN A 125 -24.59 27.79 -5.63
N GLN A 126 -24.06 28.93 -6.07
CA GLN A 126 -23.74 30.04 -5.16
C GLN A 126 -25.04 30.43 -4.47
N LYS A 127 -25.24 29.97 -3.24
CA LYS A 127 -26.39 30.34 -2.44
C LYS A 127 -26.24 31.83 -2.18
N GLU A 128 -27.13 32.63 -2.76
CA GLU A 128 -27.16 34.05 -2.45
C GLU A 128 -27.35 34.21 -0.94
N TYR A 129 -26.44 34.97 -0.31
CA TYR A 129 -26.58 35.30 1.10
C TYR A 129 -27.91 36.00 1.34
N PHE A 130 -28.56 35.66 2.45
CA PHE A 130 -29.78 36.32 2.87
C PHE A 130 -29.52 37.82 3.06
N LYS A 131 -30.06 38.65 2.17
CA LYS A 131 -30.01 40.11 2.27
C LYS A 131 -31.34 40.61 2.81
N MET A 132 -31.30 41.27 3.96
CA MET A 132 -32.46 41.98 4.47
C MET A 132 -32.79 43.17 3.56
N LYS A 133 -33.96 43.15 2.89
CA LYS A 133 -34.40 44.24 1.99
C LYS A 133 -34.31 45.63 2.62
N LYS A 134 -34.63 45.72 3.92
CA LYS A 134 -34.60 46.98 4.68
C LYS A 134 -33.22 47.64 4.80
N PHE A 135 -32.14 46.90 4.54
CA PHE A 135 -30.77 47.40 4.64
C PHE A 135 -30.03 47.46 3.29
N GLN A 136 -30.72 47.23 2.16
CA GLN A 136 -30.06 47.27 0.85
C GLN A 136 -29.54 48.67 0.47
N ASN A 137 -30.19 49.73 0.95
CA ASN A 137 -29.87 51.13 0.61
C ASN A 137 -29.20 51.90 1.76
N VAL A 138 -28.70 51.20 2.79
CA VAL A 138 -28.03 51.86 3.91
C VAL A 138 -26.54 51.95 3.60
N ALA A 139 -26.03 53.17 3.42
CA ALA A 139 -24.61 53.40 3.16
C ALA A 139 -23.77 52.94 4.38
N PRO A 140 -22.66 52.23 4.17
CA PRO A 140 -21.78 51.83 5.26
C PRO A 140 -21.10 53.07 5.86
N LYS A 141 -21.41 53.37 7.13
CA LYS A 141 -20.75 54.43 7.88
C LYS A 141 -19.53 53.83 8.58
N ILE A 142 -18.38 53.88 7.93
CA ILE A 142 -17.10 53.44 8.50
C ILE A 142 -16.37 54.70 8.96
N ASP A 143 -16.45 55.02 10.25
CA ASP A 143 -15.64 56.08 10.85
C ASP A 143 -14.21 55.56 11.01
N ARG A 144 -13.36 55.81 10.00
CA ARG A 144 -11.92 55.56 10.10
C ARG A 144 -11.25 56.66 10.92
N GLN A 145 -11.39 56.60 12.24
CA GLN A 145 -10.51 57.38 13.12
C GLN A 145 -9.27 56.55 13.44
N GLY A 146 -8.12 56.99 12.93
CA GLY A 146 -6.81 56.41 13.27
C GLY A 146 -5.85 56.34 12.08
N ASN A 147 -5.41 57.50 11.58
CA ASN A 147 -4.19 57.55 10.75
C ASN A 147 -3.04 58.03 11.65
N VAL A 148 -2.36 57.07 12.30
CA VAL A 148 -1.13 57.36 13.03
C VAL A 148 0.01 57.32 12.00
N ASN A 149 0.50 58.50 11.61
CA ASN A 149 1.69 58.65 10.78
C ASN A 149 2.93 58.23 11.59
N LEU A 150 3.45 57.04 11.34
CA LEU A 150 4.79 56.62 11.77
C LEU A 150 5.66 56.43 10.53
N GLY A 151 6.59 57.35 10.30
CA GLY A 151 7.72 57.13 9.39
C GLY A 151 8.13 58.37 8.61
N GLY A 152 9.27 58.95 8.98
CA GLY A 152 9.98 59.87 8.09
C GLY A 152 10.94 60.85 8.74
N ARG A 153 11.94 60.37 9.50
CA ARG A 153 13.35 60.80 9.45
C ARG A 153 14.18 59.97 10.42
#